data_AF-A0A9D8N1B4-F1
#
_entry.id   AF-A0A9D8N1B4-F1
#
_cell.length_a   1.000
_cell.length_b   1.000
_cell.length_c   1.000
_cell.angle_alpha   90.00
_cell.angle_beta   90.00
_cell.angle_gamma   90.00
#
_symmetry.space_group_name_H-M   'P 1'
#
loop_
_entity.id
_entity.type
_entity.pdbx_description
1 polymer ?
#
loop_
_entity_poly.entity_id
_entity_poly.type
_entity_poly.pdbx_seq_one_letter_code
_entity_poly.pdbx_strand_id
1 'polypeptide(L)'
;MTEEQLFPLDSEKIYYSMDELTLDTSEGPVTLRLGAWLNTDPVRIHQMIVKEKVLQVDNFEVLNPLVSKLRRADPEYYRRFMGLNLIIDYPGYSSGIVAKIPYENDPVGFYKWWRKGKHEDKIYLSLPNRIRLFEKVSMMDPKMILKKDLKTIQ
;
A
#
# COMPACT_ATOMS: atom_id res chain seq x y z
N MET A 1 -30.82 27.63 17.00
CA MET A 1 -29.66 27.60 16.08
C MET A 1 -28.58 26.82 16.80
N THR A 2 -28.39 25.55 16.45
CA THR A 2 -27.26 24.76 16.95
C THR A 2 -26.02 25.30 16.26
N GLU A 3 -25.07 25.83 17.02
CA GLU A 3 -23.74 26.13 16.51
C GLU A 3 -23.18 24.85 15.87
N GLU A 4 -22.74 24.94 14.62
CA GLU A 4 -22.06 23.82 13.96
C GLU A 4 -20.77 23.55 14.73
N GLN A 5 -20.80 22.55 15.59
CA GLN A 5 -19.63 22.12 16.33
C GLN A 5 -18.66 21.48 15.33
N LEU A 6 -17.58 22.20 15.03
CA LEU A 6 -16.48 21.69 14.19
C LEU A 6 -15.55 20.84 15.04
N PHE A 7 -15.11 19.72 14.47
CA PHE A 7 -14.16 18.78 15.08
C PHE A 7 -12.88 18.77 14.23
N PRO A 8 -12.07 19.84 14.29
CA PRO A 8 -10.86 19.91 13.48
C PRO A 8 -9.88 18.78 13.85
N LEU A 9 -8.96 18.51 12.94
CA LEU A 9 -7.88 17.55 13.16
C LEU A 9 -6.98 18.04 14.31
N ASP A 10 -6.77 17.16 15.28
CA ASP A 10 -5.80 17.28 16.35
C ASP A 10 -4.67 16.28 16.13
N SER A 11 -3.48 16.77 15.76
CA SER A 11 -2.34 15.91 15.46
C SER A 11 -1.77 15.17 16.68
N GLU A 12 -2.12 15.58 17.90
CA GLU A 12 -1.65 14.95 19.15
C GLU A 12 -2.61 13.88 19.67
N LYS A 13 -3.87 13.88 19.19
CA LYS A 13 -4.89 12.91 19.56
C LYS A 13 -4.74 11.59 18.78
N ILE A 14 -4.89 10.48 19.48
CA ILE A 14 -5.13 9.16 18.87
C ILE A 14 -6.63 9.03 18.63
N TYR A 15 -7.05 8.93 17.38
CA TYR A 15 -8.45 8.79 17.00
C TYR A 15 -8.90 7.32 16.93
N TYR A 16 -10.11 7.08 17.42
CA TYR A 16 -10.82 5.80 17.40
C TYR A 16 -12.00 5.84 16.42
N SER A 17 -12.64 4.70 16.20
CA SER A 17 -13.71 4.56 15.20
C SER A 17 -14.90 5.51 15.41
N MET A 18 -15.21 5.82 16.67
CA MET A 18 -16.33 6.67 17.07
C MET A 18 -16.00 8.16 17.14
N ASP A 19 -14.73 8.54 17.07
CA ASP A 19 -14.32 9.94 17.12
C ASP A 19 -14.79 10.68 15.89
N GLU A 20 -15.24 11.92 16.08
CA GLU A 20 -15.66 12.82 15.00
C GLU A 20 -14.46 13.58 14.45
N LEU A 21 -14.43 13.74 13.13
CA LEU A 21 -13.41 14.46 12.40
C LEU A 21 -14.08 15.26 11.28
N THR A 22 -13.79 16.56 11.25
CA THR A 22 -14.20 17.47 10.19
C THR A 22 -13.11 17.56 9.13
N LEU A 23 -13.46 17.30 7.87
CA LEU A 23 -12.57 17.44 6.72
C LEU A 23 -13.23 18.28 5.63
N ASP A 24 -12.45 19.09 4.94
CA ASP A 24 -12.93 19.87 3.79
C ASP A 24 -13.23 18.97 2.60
N THR A 25 -14.41 19.09 2.02
CA THR A 25 -14.86 18.40 0.81
C THR A 25 -15.19 19.40 -0.30
N SER A 26 -15.53 18.92 -1.50
CA SER A 26 -15.99 19.78 -2.60
C SER A 26 -17.26 20.57 -2.29
N GLU A 27 -18.05 20.11 -1.32
CA GLU A 27 -19.31 20.74 -0.90
C GLU A 27 -19.16 21.60 0.37
N GLY A 28 -17.93 21.69 0.90
CA GLY A 28 -17.62 22.38 2.16
C GLY A 28 -17.12 21.44 3.27
N PRO A 29 -16.93 21.95 4.50
CA PRO A 29 -16.48 21.16 5.63
C PRO A 29 -17.57 20.15 6.04
N VAL A 30 -17.19 18.88 6.15
CA VAL A 30 -18.09 17.80 6.56
C VAL A 30 -17.53 17.13 7.81
N THR A 31 -18.37 16.93 8.82
CA THR A 31 -18.04 16.18 10.03
C THR A 31 -18.60 14.78 9.94
N LEU A 32 -17.75 13.76 10.07
CA LEU A 32 -18.17 12.36 10.19
C LEU A 32 -17.37 11.67 11.31
N ARG A 33 -17.92 10.57 11.82
CA ARG A 33 -17.12 9.63 12.61
C ARG A 33 -16.00 9.05 11.75
N LEU A 34 -14.83 8.83 12.34
CA LEU A 34 -13.68 8.30 11.62
C LEU A 34 -13.97 6.95 10.96
N GLY A 35 -14.77 6.08 11.61
CA GLY A 35 -15.24 4.83 11.00
C GLY A 35 -16.08 5.04 9.73
N ALA A 36 -16.84 6.13 9.63
CA ALA A 36 -17.60 6.50 8.43
C ALA A 36 -16.69 7.09 7.34
N TRP A 37 -15.66 7.84 7.73
CA TRP A 37 -14.63 8.31 6.79
C TRP A 37 -13.92 7.16 6.07
N LEU A 38 -13.71 6.00 6.71
CA LEU A 38 -13.11 4.82 6.07
C LEU A 38 -13.95 4.25 4.91
N ASN A 39 -15.22 4.62 4.82
CA ASN A 39 -16.10 4.24 3.70
C ASN A 39 -16.26 5.35 2.67
N THR A 40 -16.14 6.60 3.11
CA THR A 40 -16.37 7.79 2.28
C THR A 40 -15.13 8.17 1.48
N ASP A 41 -13.97 8.22 2.14
CA ASP A 41 -12.69 8.56 1.50
C ASP A 41 -11.51 7.83 2.17
N PRO A 42 -11.42 6.50 2.02
CA PRO A 42 -10.36 5.72 2.66
C PRO A 42 -8.97 6.12 2.17
N VAL A 43 -8.82 6.53 0.91
CA VAL A 43 -7.50 6.89 0.35
C VAL A 43 -6.97 8.14 1.04
N ARG A 44 -7.78 9.19 1.21
CA ARG A 44 -7.37 10.40 1.93
C ARG A 44 -7.00 10.11 3.37
N ILE A 45 -7.85 9.36 4.10
CA ILE A 45 -7.55 8.99 5.49
C ILE A 45 -6.22 8.24 5.58
N HIS A 46 -5.99 7.29 4.68
CA HIS A 46 -4.72 6.58 4.67
C HIS A 46 -3.53 7.50 4.36
N GLN A 47 -3.66 8.43 3.40
CA GLN A 47 -2.62 9.43 3.11
C GLN A 47 -2.29 10.32 4.31
N MET A 48 -3.32 10.79 5.03
CA MET A 48 -3.17 11.58 6.25
C MET A 48 -2.38 10.82 7.33
N ILE A 49 -2.58 9.51 7.44
CA ILE A 49 -1.87 8.63 8.38
C ILE A 49 -0.42 8.37 7.92
N VAL A 50 -0.22 7.83 6.71
CA VAL A 50 1.10 7.27 6.33
C VAL A 50 2.02 8.27 5.63
N LYS A 51 1.46 9.20 4.86
CA LYS A 51 2.23 10.11 3.99
C LYS A 51 2.42 11.46 4.66
N GLU A 52 1.34 12.05 5.13
CA GLU A 52 1.33 13.37 5.74
C GLU A 52 1.67 13.30 7.24
N LYS A 53 1.36 12.16 7.89
CA LYS A 53 1.61 11.92 9.32
C LYS A 53 0.94 12.95 10.24
N VAL A 54 -0.26 13.39 9.84
CA VAL A 54 -1.05 14.40 10.57
C VAL A 54 -2.20 13.77 11.36
N LEU A 55 -2.56 12.52 11.05
CA LEU A 55 -3.64 11.78 11.71
C LEU A 55 -3.08 10.55 12.41
N GLN A 56 -3.16 10.53 13.74
CA GLN A 56 -2.84 9.36 14.55
C GLN A 56 -4.11 8.59 14.87
N VAL A 57 -4.10 7.26 14.71
CA VAL A 57 -5.30 6.43 14.88
C VAL A 57 -4.98 5.16 15.63
N ASP A 58 -6.01 4.57 16.23
CA ASP A 58 -5.91 3.22 16.77
C ASP A 58 -5.73 2.19 15.64
N ASN A 59 -4.78 1.27 15.85
CA ASN A 59 -4.43 0.27 14.84
C ASN A 59 -5.55 -0.75 14.61
N PHE A 60 -6.23 -1.18 15.68
CA PHE A 60 -7.21 -2.25 15.61
C PHE A 60 -8.56 -1.76 15.11
N GLU A 61 -9.04 -0.63 15.64
CA GLU A 61 -10.34 -0.07 15.30
C GLU A 61 -10.36 0.67 13.97
N VAL A 62 -9.23 1.25 13.54
CA VAL A 62 -9.21 2.16 12.39
C VAL A 62 -8.25 1.65 11.31
N LEU A 63 -6.96 1.49 11.60
CA LEU A 63 -5.97 1.21 10.55
C LEU A 63 -6.21 -0.15 9.88
N ASN A 64 -6.45 -1.21 10.66
CA ASN A 64 -6.69 -2.55 10.13
C ASN A 64 -7.95 -2.62 9.23
N PRO A 65 -9.12 -2.10 9.65
CA PRO A 65 -10.29 -1.97 8.77
C PRO A 65 -10.02 -1.13 7.54
N LEU A 66 -9.28 -0.02 7.67
CA LEU A 66 -8.93 0.88 6.57
C LEU A 66 -8.17 0.14 5.46
N VAL A 67 -7.16 -0.65 5.81
CA VAL A 67 -6.39 -1.46 4.82
C VAL A 67 -7.31 -2.36 3.99
N SER A 68 -8.33 -2.95 4.61
CA SER A 68 -9.33 -3.78 3.93
C SER A 68 -10.29 -2.98 3.04
N LYS A 69 -10.55 -1.71 3.38
CA LYS A 69 -11.38 -0.78 2.60
C LYS A 69 -10.62 -0.24 1.38
N LEU A 70 -9.33 0.09 1.55
CA LEU A 70 -8.45 0.56 0.46
C LEU A 70 -8.44 -0.40 -0.73
N ARG A 71 -8.32 -1.72 -0.47
CA ARG A 71 -8.34 -2.73 -1.53
C ARG A 71 -9.58 -2.67 -2.43
N ARG A 72 -10.73 -2.26 -1.88
CA ARG A 72 -12.00 -2.15 -2.61
C ARG A 72 -12.18 -0.78 -3.27
N ALA A 73 -11.80 0.28 -2.58
CA ALA A 73 -11.97 1.65 -3.05
C ALA A 73 -11.01 2.00 -4.18
N ASP A 74 -9.74 1.64 -4.04
CA ASP A 74 -8.71 1.88 -5.04
C ASP A 74 -7.69 0.72 -5.04
N PRO A 75 -7.93 -0.31 -5.87
CA PRO A 75 -7.05 -1.47 -5.98
C PRO A 75 -5.62 -1.10 -6.41
N GLU A 76 -5.45 -0.05 -7.22
CA GLU A 76 -4.13 0.37 -7.68
C GLU A 76 -3.34 1.03 -6.54
N TYR A 77 -3.97 1.97 -5.83
CA TYR A 77 -3.38 2.60 -4.64
C TYR A 77 -3.00 1.55 -3.60
N TYR A 78 -3.93 0.64 -3.28
CA TYR A 78 -3.69 -0.46 -2.36
C TYR A 78 -2.48 -1.31 -2.79
N ARG A 79 -2.40 -1.67 -4.07
CA ARG A 79 -1.28 -2.46 -4.60
C ARG A 79 0.05 -1.73 -4.48
N ARG A 80 0.07 -0.42 -4.76
CA ARG A 80 1.27 0.42 -4.64
C ARG A 80 1.73 0.58 -3.19
N PHE A 81 0.78 0.74 -2.28
CA PHE A 81 1.03 0.81 -0.85
C PHE A 81 1.58 -0.52 -0.30
N MET A 82 0.90 -1.63 -0.59
CA MET A 82 1.30 -2.94 -0.07
C MET A 82 2.60 -3.44 -0.69
N GLY A 83 2.80 -3.24 -2.00
CA GLY A 83 4.00 -3.68 -2.72
C GLY A 83 4.35 -5.14 -2.43
N LEU A 84 5.57 -5.36 -1.90
CA LEU A 84 6.07 -6.70 -1.54
C LEU A 84 5.34 -7.37 -0.37
N ASN A 85 4.48 -6.66 0.36
CA ASN A 85 3.67 -7.24 1.43
C ASN A 85 2.39 -7.93 0.91
N LEU A 86 2.13 -7.89 -0.40
CA LEU A 86 1.00 -8.63 -0.99
C LEU A 86 1.22 -10.13 -0.94
N ILE A 87 0.13 -10.85 -0.72
CA ILE A 87 0.08 -12.31 -0.86
C ILE A 87 -0.07 -12.65 -2.34
N ILE A 88 0.81 -13.51 -2.84
CA ILE A 88 0.82 -13.98 -4.23
C ILE A 88 0.77 -15.50 -4.31
N ASP A 89 0.26 -15.98 -5.44
CA ASP A 89 0.41 -17.37 -5.84
C ASP A 89 1.78 -17.53 -6.53
N TYR A 90 2.75 -18.05 -5.77
CA TYR A 90 4.12 -18.27 -6.24
C TYR A 90 4.41 -19.77 -6.33
N PRO A 91 4.99 -20.26 -7.46
CA PRO A 91 5.26 -21.68 -7.64
C PRO A 91 6.10 -22.30 -6.51
N GLY A 92 5.73 -23.50 -6.09
CA GLY A 92 6.41 -24.23 -5.02
C GLY A 92 5.84 -24.01 -3.61
N TYR A 93 4.85 -23.12 -3.46
CA TYR A 93 4.10 -22.96 -2.22
C TYR A 93 2.69 -23.55 -2.37
N SER A 94 2.22 -24.24 -1.32
CA SER A 94 0.89 -24.87 -1.29
C SER A 94 -0.25 -23.86 -1.04
N SER A 95 0.07 -22.66 -0.58
CA SER A 95 -0.84 -21.56 -0.33
C SER A 95 -0.20 -20.24 -0.75
N GLY A 96 -1.00 -19.18 -0.81
CA GLY A 96 -0.50 -17.85 -1.11
C GLY A 96 0.58 -17.41 -0.12
N ILE A 97 1.64 -16.79 -0.62
CA ILE A 97 2.79 -16.35 0.17
C ILE A 97 3.04 -14.85 0.03
N VAL A 98 3.55 -14.23 1.09
CA VAL A 98 3.99 -12.82 1.06
C VAL A 98 5.11 -12.67 0.05
N ALA A 99 4.93 -11.80 -0.95
CA ALA A 99 5.84 -11.62 -2.08
C ALA A 99 7.28 -11.27 -1.68
N LYS A 100 7.46 -10.61 -0.53
CA LYS A 100 8.76 -10.34 0.07
C LYS A 100 9.60 -11.60 0.23
N ILE A 101 8.99 -12.74 0.57
CA ILE A 101 9.70 -14.00 0.83
C ILE A 101 10.42 -14.51 -0.43
N PRO A 102 9.73 -14.79 -1.56
CA PRO A 102 10.43 -15.21 -2.77
C PRO A 102 11.32 -14.09 -3.35
N TYR A 103 10.94 -12.81 -3.21
CA TYR A 103 11.79 -11.70 -3.62
C TYR A 103 13.17 -11.69 -2.90
N GLU A 104 13.21 -12.06 -1.62
CA GLU A 104 14.46 -12.08 -0.84
C GLU A 104 15.24 -13.39 -1.01
N ASN A 105 14.54 -14.53 -0.99
CA ASN A 105 15.14 -15.86 -0.90
C ASN A 105 15.39 -16.52 -2.27
N ASP A 106 14.59 -16.17 -3.29
CA ASP A 106 14.70 -16.70 -4.65
C ASP A 106 14.56 -15.55 -5.68
N PRO A 107 15.51 -14.59 -5.71
CA PRO A 107 15.39 -13.41 -6.56
C PRO A 107 15.37 -13.76 -8.06
N VAL A 108 16.03 -14.84 -8.49
CA VAL A 108 16.04 -15.28 -9.90
C VAL A 108 14.69 -15.88 -10.28
N GLY A 109 14.14 -16.78 -9.46
CA GLY A 109 12.80 -17.32 -9.68
C GLY A 109 11.73 -16.24 -9.59
N PHE A 110 11.83 -15.35 -8.60
CA PHE A 110 10.91 -14.23 -8.42
C PHE A 110 10.93 -13.30 -9.63
N TYR A 111 12.11 -12.94 -10.14
CA TYR A 111 12.23 -12.15 -11.38
C TYR A 111 11.61 -12.87 -12.57
N LYS A 112 11.85 -14.18 -12.72
CA LYS A 112 11.24 -14.97 -13.81
C LYS A 112 9.72 -14.95 -13.71
N TRP A 113 9.16 -15.19 -12.53
CA TRP A 113 7.71 -15.14 -12.29
C TRP A 113 7.16 -13.73 -12.54
N TRP A 114 7.72 -12.71 -11.89
CA TRP A 114 7.21 -11.34 -11.93
C TRP A 114 7.34 -10.72 -13.33
N ARG A 115 8.52 -10.83 -13.93
CA ARG A 115 8.87 -10.09 -15.15
C ARG A 115 8.64 -10.88 -16.43
N LYS A 116 9.04 -12.16 -16.47
CA LYS A 116 8.85 -13.00 -17.65
C LYS A 116 7.47 -13.65 -17.66
N GLY A 117 6.94 -13.99 -16.50
CA GLY A 117 5.56 -14.49 -16.31
C GLY A 117 4.47 -13.43 -16.45
N LYS A 118 4.85 -12.15 -16.64
CA LYS A 118 3.94 -11.01 -16.81
C LYS A 118 3.01 -10.80 -15.62
N HIS A 119 3.56 -10.81 -14.41
CA HIS A 119 2.84 -10.60 -13.16
C HIS A 119 3.12 -9.22 -12.55
N GLU A 120 3.51 -8.22 -13.35
CA GLU A 120 3.74 -6.85 -12.87
C GLU A 120 2.47 -6.13 -12.41
N ASP A 121 1.30 -6.60 -12.86
CA ASP A 121 -0.02 -6.16 -12.38
C ASP A 121 -0.33 -6.70 -10.97
N LYS A 122 0.26 -7.84 -10.58
CA LYS A 122 0.00 -8.49 -9.29
C LYS A 122 0.70 -7.80 -8.13
N ILE A 123 1.91 -7.30 -8.34
CA ILE A 123 2.70 -6.61 -7.33
C ILE A 123 3.34 -5.35 -7.90
N TYR A 124 3.24 -4.27 -7.14
CA TYR A 124 4.02 -3.08 -7.39
C TYR A 124 5.41 -3.19 -6.76
N LEU A 125 6.46 -3.12 -7.60
CA LEU A 125 7.82 -2.86 -7.14
C LEU A 125 8.15 -1.38 -7.36
N SER A 126 8.55 -0.69 -6.28
CA SER A 126 9.16 0.63 -6.35
C SER A 126 10.46 0.58 -7.15
N LEU A 127 10.93 1.72 -7.66
CA LEU A 127 12.19 1.79 -8.41
C LEU A 127 13.38 1.20 -7.62
N PRO A 128 13.58 1.52 -6.31
CA PRO A 128 14.65 0.90 -5.52
C PRO A 128 14.55 -0.63 -5.45
N ASN A 129 13.34 -1.17 -5.28
CA ASN A 129 13.14 -2.63 -5.25
C ASN A 129 13.40 -3.27 -6.62
N ARG A 130 13.09 -2.57 -7.72
CA ARG A 130 13.42 -3.06 -9.07
C ARG A 130 14.93 -3.12 -9.28
N ILE A 131 15.64 -2.03 -8.96
CA ILE A 131 17.10 -1.96 -9.07
C ILE A 131 17.74 -3.09 -8.27
N ARG A 132 17.36 -3.23 -6.99
CA ARG A 132 17.89 -4.29 -6.11
C ARG A 132 17.63 -5.70 -6.66
N LEU A 133 16.44 -5.95 -7.20
CA LEU A 133 16.11 -7.23 -7.84
C LEU A 133 16.99 -7.47 -9.07
N PHE A 134 17.13 -6.46 -9.93
CA PHE A 134 17.89 -6.55 -11.18
C PHE A 134 19.38 -6.76 -10.91
N GLU A 135 19.96 -6.05 -9.95
CA GLU A 135 21.35 -6.26 -9.52
C GLU A 135 21.56 -7.71 -9.03
N LYS A 136 20.71 -8.19 -8.11
CA LYS A 136 20.78 -9.57 -7.61
C LYS A 136 20.70 -10.60 -8.74
N VAL A 137 19.73 -10.45 -9.64
CA VAL A 137 19.56 -11.36 -10.78
C VAL A 137 20.76 -11.28 -11.71
N SER A 138 21.26 -10.08 -12.01
CA SER A 138 22.43 -9.90 -12.87
C SER A 138 23.70 -10.51 -12.27
N MET A 139 23.84 -10.53 -10.94
CA MET A 139 24.97 -11.17 -10.25
C MET A 139 24.83 -12.69 -10.20
N MET A 140 23.62 -13.20 -9.97
CA MET A 140 23.36 -14.64 -9.78
C MET A 140 23.20 -15.40 -11.09
N ASP A 141 22.45 -14.83 -12.05
CA ASP A 141 22.25 -15.38 -13.39
C ASP A 141 22.11 -14.24 -14.43
N PRO A 142 23.25 -13.74 -14.96
CA PRO A 142 23.26 -12.67 -15.96
C PRO A 142 22.52 -13.02 -17.26
N LYS A 143 22.28 -14.30 -17.55
CA LYS A 143 21.52 -14.69 -18.76
C LYS A 143 20.01 -14.57 -18.55
N MET A 144 19.57 -14.53 -17.29
CA MET A 144 18.16 -14.41 -16.95
C MET A 144 17.63 -12.99 -17.18
N ILE A 145 18.43 -11.97 -16.92
CA ILE A 145 17.99 -10.57 -16.98
C ILE A 145 17.73 -10.10 -18.42
N LEU A 146 16.62 -9.39 -18.61
CA LEU A 146 16.30 -8.78 -19.90
C LEU A 146 17.19 -7.57 -20.15
N LYS A 147 17.63 -7.36 -21.41
CA LYS A 147 18.47 -6.21 -21.80
C LYS A 147 17.91 -4.86 -21.33
N LYS A 148 16.58 -4.67 -21.36
CA LYS A 148 15.92 -3.44 -20.90
C LYS A 148 16.05 -3.21 -19.37
N ASP A 149 16.03 -4.29 -18.59
CA ASP A 149 16.11 -4.22 -17.14
C ASP A 149 17.58 -4.10 -16.71
N LEU A 150 18.51 -4.69 -17.46
CA LEU A 150 19.96 -4.48 -17.29
C LEU A 150 20.35 -3.01 -17.48
N LYS A 151 19.77 -2.31 -18.46
CA LYS A 151 19.96 -0.86 -18.65
C LYS A 151 19.48 0.00 -17.48
N THR A 152 18.68 -0.55 -16.56
CA THR A 152 18.18 0.20 -15.41
C THR A 152 19.21 0.23 -14.25
N ILE A 153 20.24 -0.63 -14.32
CA ILE A 153 21.29 -0.76 -13.30
C ILE A 153 22.69 -0.40 -13.85
N GLN A 154 22.74 0.19 -15.05
CA GLN A 154 23.94 0.68 -15.74
C GLN A 154 23.86 2.20 -15.83
#